data_AF-A0A968NG07-F1
#
_entry.id   AF-A0A968NG07-F1
#
_cell.length_a   1.000
_cell.length_b   1.000
_cell.length_c   1.000
_cell.angle_alpha   90.00
_cell.angle_beta   90.00
_cell.angle_gamma   90.00
#
_symmetry.space_group_name_H-M   'P 1'
#
loop_
_entity.id
_entity.type
_entity.pdbx_description
1 polymer ?
#
loop_
_entity_poly.entity_id
_entity_poly.type
_entity_poly.pdbx_seq_one_letter_code
_entity_poly.pdbx_strand_id
1 'polypeptide(L)'
;MTFDVSNVFIPSEALAQTKPRIHWIMADSNASQCGFWYSKSTPDADASGLWADSSFRDDFGYQSDTLRCIAVCSTSRPFSVDENGMKVFSEKYEKGMKFYTEVATIVEGYAEPMIVTVKGASGVAWQNAMKQVDAWRATVKSNSRVNLPRYAFWLELVPQRTPQGKPLLTDLYQGNKRNLFALATPSPSIEELRAMYIGNALMQSIGESYADYKALIEPSVAAAAAAGGEEDGWPPF
;
A
#
# COMPACT_ATOMS: atom_id res chain seq x y z
N MET A 1 2.75 -44.44 7.46
CA MET A 1 3.72 -43.46 6.92
C MET A 1 2.91 -42.33 6.32
N THR A 2 2.81 -41.24 7.06
CA THR A 2 2.01 -40.06 6.72
C THR A 2 2.94 -39.08 6.01
N PHE A 3 2.52 -38.56 4.86
CA PHE A 3 3.25 -37.51 4.15
C PHE A 3 3.22 -36.22 4.99
N ASP A 4 4.39 -35.75 5.40
CA ASP A 4 4.57 -34.44 6.03
C ASP A 4 4.76 -33.40 4.93
N VAL A 5 3.77 -32.51 4.79
CA VAL A 5 3.65 -31.56 3.69
C VAL A 5 4.13 -30.19 4.18
N SER A 6 5.45 -30.02 4.08
CA SER A 6 6.14 -28.78 3.71
C SER A 6 5.87 -27.49 4.50
N ASN A 7 6.79 -27.16 5.40
CA ASN A 7 7.23 -25.77 5.59
C ASN A 7 7.92 -25.32 4.29
N VAL A 8 7.24 -24.52 3.49
CA VAL A 8 7.82 -23.94 2.26
C VAL A 8 8.60 -22.69 2.65
N PHE A 9 9.93 -22.79 2.60
CA PHE A 9 10.83 -21.65 2.67
C PHE A 9 10.73 -20.85 1.37
N ILE A 10 10.42 -19.56 1.48
CA ILE A 10 10.29 -18.64 0.33
C ILE A 10 11.44 -17.65 0.39
N PRO A 11 12.41 -17.74 -0.52
CA PRO A 11 13.51 -16.80 -0.53
C PRO A 11 13.28 -15.66 -1.56
N SER A 12 13.97 -14.53 -1.36
CA SER A 12 13.60 -13.19 -1.88
C SER A 12 13.75 -12.99 -3.40
N GLU A 13 14.67 -13.68 -4.07
CA GLU A 13 15.01 -13.41 -5.48
C GLU A 13 13.89 -13.82 -6.48
N ALA A 14 12.85 -14.52 -5.99
CA ALA A 14 11.70 -14.98 -6.77
C ALA A 14 10.72 -13.84 -7.08
N LEU A 15 10.90 -12.73 -6.36
CA LEU A 15 10.17 -11.48 -6.55
C LEU A 15 10.84 -10.61 -7.65
N ALA A 16 11.86 -11.08 -8.36
CA ALA A 16 12.58 -10.29 -9.36
C ALA A 16 11.84 -10.03 -10.70
N GLN A 17 10.59 -10.47 -10.85
CA GLN A 17 9.66 -10.00 -11.91
C GLN A 17 8.54 -9.12 -11.36
N THR A 18 8.73 -8.55 -10.17
CA THR A 18 7.63 -7.90 -9.49
C THR A 18 7.33 -6.51 -10.03
N LYS A 19 6.04 -6.27 -10.22
CA LYS A 19 5.52 -4.96 -10.56
C LYS A 19 6.05 -3.89 -9.59
N PRO A 20 6.20 -2.66 -10.10
CA PRO A 20 6.73 -1.54 -9.35
C PRO A 20 5.99 -1.32 -8.03
N ARG A 21 6.74 -1.12 -6.94
CA ARG A 21 6.20 -0.99 -5.58
C ARG A 21 6.29 0.42 -5.03
N ILE A 22 5.32 0.75 -4.18
CA ILE A 22 5.30 1.96 -3.38
C ILE A 22 5.31 1.58 -1.90
N HIS A 23 6.18 2.24 -1.15
CA HIS A 23 6.36 2.04 0.28
C HIS A 23 6.16 3.34 1.04
N TRP A 24 5.49 3.28 2.19
CA TRP A 24 5.55 4.38 3.16
C TRP A 24 6.84 4.28 3.96
N ILE A 25 7.67 5.32 3.86
CA ILE A 25 8.91 5.47 4.60
C ILE A 25 8.64 6.40 5.78
N MET A 26 8.86 5.88 6.97
CA MET A 26 8.84 6.65 8.20
C MET A 26 10.10 7.53 8.25
N ALA A 27 9.94 8.84 8.42
CA ALA A 27 11.06 9.69 8.78
C ALA A 27 11.52 9.36 10.21
N ASP A 28 12.79 9.62 10.51
CA ASP A 28 13.34 9.41 11.85
C ASP A 28 12.53 10.20 12.88
N SER A 29 12.33 9.64 14.08
CA SER A 29 11.46 10.22 15.12
C SER A 29 11.88 11.62 15.60
N ASN A 30 13.10 12.06 15.25
CA ASN A 30 13.63 13.39 15.55
C ASN A 30 13.50 14.38 14.36
N ALA A 31 12.97 13.93 13.22
CA ALA A 31 12.85 14.72 12.02
C ALA A 31 11.61 15.62 12.05
N SER A 32 11.73 16.81 11.47
CA SER A 32 10.61 17.73 11.19
C SER A 32 9.66 17.23 10.09
N GLN A 33 9.91 16.04 9.53
CA GLN A 33 9.20 15.46 8.40
C GLN A 33 8.32 14.30 8.86
N CYS A 34 7.14 14.16 8.25
CA CYS A 34 6.16 13.13 8.60
C CYS A 34 6.47 11.75 8.00
N GLY A 35 7.57 11.58 7.26
CA GLY A 35 7.74 10.46 6.33
C GLY A 35 7.21 10.79 4.93
N PHE A 36 7.43 9.86 3.99
CA PHE A 36 7.11 10.02 2.58
C PHE A 36 6.82 8.67 1.93
N TRP A 37 6.04 8.68 0.86
CA TRP A 37 5.89 7.56 -0.05
C TRP A 37 7.10 7.47 -0.97
N TYR A 38 7.61 6.27 -1.23
CA TYR A 38 8.81 6.03 -2.03
C TYR A 38 8.59 4.94 -3.06
N SER A 39 9.13 5.12 -4.26
CA SER A 39 9.25 4.09 -5.30
C SER A 39 10.58 4.20 -6.02
N LYS A 40 11.14 3.07 -6.46
CA LYS A 40 12.29 3.04 -7.40
C LYS A 40 11.86 3.28 -8.85
N SER A 41 10.57 3.17 -9.13
CA SER A 41 10.04 3.24 -10.49
C SER A 41 9.91 4.68 -10.95
N THR A 42 10.16 4.90 -12.24
CA THR A 42 10.12 6.24 -12.81
C THR A 42 8.68 6.67 -13.05
N PRO A 43 8.24 7.81 -12.48
CA PRO A 43 6.93 8.37 -12.78
C PRO A 43 6.91 8.92 -14.22
N ASP A 44 5.72 9.11 -14.76
CA ASP A 44 5.55 9.69 -16.09
C ASP A 44 6.09 11.13 -16.14
N ALA A 45 6.57 11.58 -17.30
CA ALA A 45 7.18 12.92 -17.43
C ALA A 45 6.24 14.07 -16.97
N ASP A 46 4.94 13.90 -17.19
CA ASP A 46 3.88 14.86 -16.82
C ASP A 46 3.52 14.81 -15.32
N ALA A 47 4.04 13.82 -14.57
CA ALA A 47 3.82 13.65 -13.14
C ALA A 47 4.83 14.38 -12.24
N SER A 48 5.76 15.13 -12.86
CA SER A 48 6.91 15.80 -12.23
C SER A 48 6.55 16.83 -11.14
N GLY A 49 5.27 17.09 -10.87
CA GLY A 49 4.80 17.89 -9.74
C GLY A 49 4.37 17.11 -8.49
N LEU A 50 4.13 15.80 -8.58
CA LEU A 50 3.66 14.96 -7.46
C LEU A 50 4.77 14.14 -6.83
N TRP A 51 5.74 13.72 -7.63
CA TRP A 51 6.87 12.89 -7.23
C TRP A 51 8.17 13.65 -7.47
N ALA A 52 9.01 13.72 -6.45
CA ALA A 52 10.32 14.36 -6.50
C ALA A 52 11.43 13.32 -6.44
N ASP A 53 12.55 13.59 -7.11
CA ASP A 53 13.75 12.74 -7.03
C ASP A 53 14.19 12.56 -5.57
N SER A 54 14.57 11.34 -5.22
CA SER A 54 15.03 10.98 -3.88
C SER A 54 16.22 10.03 -3.95
N SER A 55 17.21 10.28 -3.12
CA SER A 55 18.34 9.36 -2.88
C SER A 55 18.18 8.76 -1.49
N PHE A 56 17.12 7.96 -1.30
CA PHE A 56 16.84 7.35 -0.02
C PHE A 56 17.73 6.13 0.19
N ARG A 57 18.64 6.20 1.18
CA ARG A 57 19.63 5.15 1.51
C ARG A 57 20.52 4.75 0.33
N ASP A 58 21.03 5.76 -0.37
CA ASP A 58 21.94 5.61 -1.52
C ASP A 58 21.30 4.90 -2.74
N ASP A 59 20.00 4.56 -2.67
CA ASP A 59 19.19 4.12 -3.79
C ASP A 59 18.50 5.33 -4.44
N PHE A 60 18.61 5.43 -5.77
CA PHE A 60 17.84 6.40 -6.54
C PHE A 60 16.39 5.95 -6.69
N GLY A 61 15.47 6.88 -6.49
CA GLY A 61 14.05 6.70 -6.71
C GLY A 61 13.30 8.01 -6.61
N TYR A 62 12.01 7.91 -6.31
CA TYR A 62 11.08 9.03 -6.30
C TYR A 62 10.27 8.99 -5.03
N GLN A 63 10.05 10.18 -4.45
CA GLN A 63 9.28 10.34 -3.23
C GLN A 63 8.12 11.32 -3.37
N SER A 64 7.08 11.12 -2.57
CA SER A 64 5.98 12.07 -2.42
C SER A 64 5.49 12.12 -0.99
N ASP A 65 5.10 13.31 -0.51
CA ASP A 65 4.42 13.43 0.77
C ASP A 65 3.01 12.82 0.72
N THR A 66 2.40 12.76 -0.48
CA THR A 66 1.01 12.35 -0.66
C THR A 66 0.92 11.18 -1.64
N LEU A 67 0.11 10.18 -1.31
CA LEU A 67 -0.23 9.11 -2.24
C LEU A 67 -1.66 9.30 -2.73
N ARG A 68 -1.80 9.63 -4.01
CA ARG A 68 -3.09 9.64 -4.71
C ARG A 68 -3.19 8.42 -5.62
N CYS A 69 -4.16 7.55 -5.35
CA CYS A 69 -4.26 6.25 -6.02
C CYS A 69 -5.70 5.75 -6.11
N ILE A 70 -5.96 4.78 -6.98
CA ILE A 70 -7.20 3.99 -7.01
C ILE A 70 -6.88 2.61 -6.46
N ALA A 71 -7.55 2.23 -5.37
CA ALA A 71 -7.42 0.91 -4.76
C ALA A 71 -8.28 -0.12 -5.51
N VAL A 72 -7.66 -1.01 -6.28
CA VAL A 72 -8.38 -1.99 -7.11
C VAL A 72 -8.73 -3.24 -6.30
N CYS A 73 -7.70 -3.93 -5.81
CA CYS A 73 -7.84 -5.14 -5.00
C CYS A 73 -6.66 -5.27 -4.03
N SER A 74 -6.83 -6.08 -2.99
CA SER A 74 -5.81 -6.26 -1.95
C SER A 74 -5.71 -7.71 -1.52
N THR A 75 -4.51 -8.12 -1.14
CA THR A 75 -4.25 -9.40 -0.47
C THR A 75 -3.56 -9.15 0.86
N SER A 76 -3.82 -10.01 1.84
CA SER A 76 -3.14 -9.99 3.13
C SER A 76 -2.64 -11.39 3.44
N ARG A 77 -1.35 -11.50 3.75
CA ARG A 77 -0.71 -12.78 4.05
C ARG A 77 -0.09 -12.75 5.43
N PRO A 78 -0.28 -13.79 6.27
CA PRO A 78 0.41 -13.88 7.53
C PRO A 78 1.90 -14.15 7.28
N PHE A 79 2.75 -13.54 8.10
CA PHE A 79 4.19 -13.75 8.08
C PHE A 79 4.77 -13.70 9.49
N SER A 80 5.85 -14.45 9.70
CA SER A 80 6.76 -14.32 10.85
C SER A 80 8.10 -13.77 10.38
N VAL A 81 8.97 -13.44 11.32
CA VAL A 81 10.35 -13.04 11.05
C VAL A 81 11.24 -14.12 11.65
N ASP A 82 12.15 -14.68 10.85
CA ASP A 82 13.11 -15.69 11.32
C ASP A 82 14.26 -15.05 12.12
N GLU A 83 15.20 -15.88 12.57
CA GLU A 83 16.36 -15.45 13.37
C GLU A 83 17.29 -14.48 12.61
N ASN A 84 17.23 -14.47 11.28
CA ASN A 84 18.01 -13.58 10.41
C ASN A 84 17.27 -12.29 10.06
N GLY A 85 16.05 -12.08 10.57
CA GLY A 85 15.25 -10.91 10.20
C GLY A 85 14.47 -11.07 8.90
N MET A 86 14.49 -12.25 8.28
CA MET A 86 13.81 -12.52 7.02
C MET A 86 12.34 -12.85 7.24
N LYS A 87 11.48 -12.38 6.33
CA LYS A 87 10.04 -12.65 6.40
C LYS A 87 9.75 -14.06 5.90
N VAL A 88 9.12 -14.88 6.74
CA VAL A 88 8.61 -16.20 6.38
C VAL A 88 7.10 -16.11 6.28
N PHE A 89 6.56 -16.28 5.08
CA PHE A 89 5.11 -16.22 4.85
C PHE A 89 4.46 -17.58 5.12
N SER A 90 3.22 -17.55 5.59
CA SER A 90 2.44 -18.75 5.90
C SER A 90 1.08 -18.72 5.20
N GLU A 91 0.52 -19.89 4.91
CA GLU A 91 -0.83 -19.98 4.34
C GLU A 91 -1.93 -19.68 5.38
N LYS A 92 -1.66 -20.01 6.65
CA LYS A 92 -2.58 -19.84 7.76
C LYS A 92 -1.95 -18.97 8.83
N TYR A 93 -2.78 -18.18 9.49
CA TYR A 93 -2.36 -17.34 10.60
C TYR A 93 -2.17 -18.17 11.86
N GLU A 94 -1.03 -17.98 12.52
CA GLU A 94 -0.75 -18.51 13.85
C GLU A 94 -0.48 -17.39 14.85
N LYS A 95 -0.65 -17.69 16.14
CA LYS A 95 -0.47 -16.70 17.21
C LYS A 95 0.97 -16.18 17.20
N GLY A 96 1.12 -14.86 17.05
CA GLY A 96 2.42 -14.19 17.00
C GLY A 96 2.85 -13.76 15.60
N MET A 97 2.16 -14.21 14.55
CA MET A 97 2.36 -13.75 13.19
C MET A 97 1.83 -12.32 12.99
N LYS A 98 2.36 -11.63 11.99
CA LYS A 98 1.90 -10.32 11.50
C LYS A 98 1.26 -10.49 10.13
N PHE A 99 0.50 -9.50 9.67
CA PHE A 99 -0.01 -9.48 8.29
C PHE A 99 0.82 -8.54 7.43
N TYR A 100 1.12 -9.00 6.22
CA TYR A 100 1.68 -8.22 5.14
C TYR A 100 0.59 -8.00 4.10
N THR A 101 0.25 -6.75 3.82
CA THR A 101 -0.83 -6.41 2.89
C THR A 101 -0.25 -5.72 1.67
N GLU A 102 -0.57 -6.26 0.51
CA GLU A 102 -0.28 -5.68 -0.80
C GLU A 102 -1.59 -5.27 -1.45
N VAL A 103 -1.57 -4.11 -2.10
CA VAL A 103 -2.73 -3.56 -2.79
C VAL A 103 -2.32 -3.27 -4.23
N ALA A 104 -3.05 -3.83 -5.19
CA ALA A 104 -2.92 -3.45 -6.59
C ALA A 104 -3.62 -2.11 -6.79
N THR A 105 -2.89 -1.14 -7.33
CA THR A 105 -3.33 0.24 -7.44
C THR A 105 -3.03 0.84 -8.80
N ILE A 106 -3.83 1.83 -9.20
CA ILE A 106 -3.43 2.82 -10.20
C ILE A 106 -2.97 4.04 -9.41
N VAL A 107 -1.79 4.56 -9.69
CA VAL A 107 -1.22 5.67 -8.93
C VAL A 107 -1.13 6.88 -9.82
N GLU A 108 -1.55 8.03 -9.31
CA GLU A 108 -1.43 9.27 -10.06
C GLU A 108 0.04 9.55 -10.34
N GLY A 109 0.34 9.68 -11.64
CA GLY A 109 1.68 9.91 -12.13
C GLY A 109 2.48 8.67 -12.55
N TYR A 110 1.85 7.49 -12.56
CA TYR A 110 2.44 6.27 -13.13
C TYR A 110 1.52 5.67 -14.19
N ALA A 111 2.08 5.36 -15.36
CA ALA A 111 1.34 4.72 -16.45
C ALA A 111 0.98 3.25 -16.15
N GLU A 112 1.82 2.55 -15.38
CA GLU A 112 1.61 1.15 -15.04
C GLU A 112 0.92 0.97 -13.67
N PRO A 113 0.16 -0.12 -13.48
CA PRO A 113 -0.28 -0.55 -12.17
C PRO A 113 0.86 -0.71 -11.18
N MET A 114 0.69 -0.18 -9.98
CA MET A 114 1.65 -0.21 -8.89
C MET A 114 1.14 -1.08 -7.74
N ILE A 115 2.06 -1.70 -7.01
CA ILE A 115 1.74 -2.40 -5.76
C ILE A 115 2.07 -1.50 -4.57
N VAL A 116 1.05 -1.07 -3.83
CA VAL A 116 1.24 -0.35 -2.57
C VAL A 116 1.35 -1.36 -1.44
N THR A 117 2.45 -1.31 -0.69
CA THR A 117 2.65 -2.14 0.49
C THR A 117 2.22 -1.38 1.74
N VAL A 118 1.26 -1.93 2.48
CA VAL A 118 0.75 -1.28 3.71
C VAL A 118 1.07 -2.13 4.94
N LYS A 119 1.68 -1.49 5.95
CA LYS A 119 2.08 -2.11 7.22
C LYS A 119 2.06 -1.08 8.35
N GLY A 120 1.85 -1.52 9.59
CA GLY A 120 1.86 -0.62 10.75
C GLY A 120 0.91 0.59 10.55
N ALA A 121 1.44 1.82 10.66
CA ALA A 121 0.65 3.04 10.46
C ALA A 121 0.04 3.17 9.06
N SER A 122 0.77 2.84 7.99
CA SER A 122 0.19 2.89 6.64
C SER A 122 -0.90 1.83 6.46
N GLY A 123 -0.80 0.68 7.14
CA GLY A 123 -1.86 -0.32 7.19
C GLY A 123 -3.13 0.16 7.88
N VAL A 124 -3.00 0.80 9.05
CA VAL A 124 -4.16 1.36 9.78
C VAL A 124 -4.81 2.49 8.99
N ALA A 125 -4.01 3.40 8.44
CA ALA A 125 -4.52 4.49 7.61
C ALA A 125 -5.22 3.97 6.36
N TRP A 126 -4.66 2.95 5.70
CA TRP A 126 -5.30 2.28 4.56
C TRP A 126 -6.66 1.67 4.92
N GLN A 127 -6.76 0.98 6.06
CA GLN A 127 -8.04 0.43 6.51
C GLN A 127 -9.08 1.51 6.78
N ASN A 128 -8.68 2.63 7.39
CA ASN A 128 -9.57 3.76 7.65
C ASN A 128 -10.02 4.44 6.36
N ALA A 129 -9.09 4.64 5.42
CA ALA A 129 -9.35 5.10 4.06
C ALA A 129 -10.41 4.23 3.35
N MET A 130 -10.24 2.91 3.38
CA MET A 130 -11.20 1.99 2.74
C MET A 130 -12.59 2.01 3.40
N LYS A 131 -12.68 2.19 4.72
CA LYS A 131 -13.97 2.40 5.40
C LYS A 131 -14.63 3.70 4.95
N GLN A 132 -13.84 4.74 4.71
CA GLN A 132 -14.33 6.02 4.24
C GLN A 132 -14.84 5.94 2.79
N VAL A 133 -14.13 5.22 1.92
CA VAL A 133 -14.60 4.90 0.56
C VAL A 133 -15.94 4.17 0.59
N ASP A 134 -16.13 3.21 1.50
CA ASP A 134 -17.42 2.54 1.66
C ASP A 134 -18.53 3.50 2.12
N ALA A 135 -18.22 4.46 2.98
CA ALA A 135 -19.17 5.51 3.37
C ALA A 135 -19.53 6.42 2.19
N TRP A 136 -18.57 6.81 1.35
CA TRP A 136 -18.82 7.59 0.13
C TRP A 136 -19.74 6.85 -0.83
N ARG A 137 -19.49 5.56 -1.05
CA ARG A 137 -20.35 4.69 -1.89
C ARG A 137 -21.77 4.61 -1.35
N ALA A 138 -21.93 4.51 -0.02
CA ALA A 138 -23.25 4.51 0.62
C ALA A 138 -23.99 5.84 0.37
N THR A 139 -23.29 6.97 0.48
CA THR A 139 -23.83 8.30 0.16
C THR A 139 -24.25 8.44 -1.30
N VAL A 140 -23.43 7.94 -2.24
CA VAL A 140 -23.81 7.98 -3.67
C VAL A 140 -25.02 7.07 -3.93
N LYS A 141 -25.05 5.87 -3.34
CA LYS A 141 -26.16 4.94 -3.48
C LYS A 141 -27.47 5.50 -2.93
N SER A 142 -27.45 6.22 -1.80
CA SER A 142 -28.66 6.83 -1.24
C SER A 142 -29.23 7.96 -2.12
N ASN A 143 -28.36 8.74 -2.75
CA ASN A 143 -28.77 9.88 -3.58
C ASN A 143 -29.12 9.51 -5.04
N SER A 144 -28.39 8.56 -5.64
CA SER A 144 -28.50 8.24 -7.07
C SER A 144 -29.05 6.84 -7.36
N ARG A 145 -29.18 5.99 -6.33
CA ARG A 145 -29.51 4.55 -6.45
C ARG A 145 -28.50 3.72 -7.25
N VAL A 146 -27.37 4.29 -7.63
CA VAL A 146 -26.27 3.58 -8.31
C VAL A 146 -25.37 2.88 -7.29
N ASN A 147 -25.04 1.61 -7.54
CA ASN A 147 -24.07 0.87 -6.73
C ASN A 147 -22.69 0.91 -7.38
N LEU A 148 -21.82 1.76 -6.86
CA LEU A 148 -20.44 1.88 -7.37
C LEU A 148 -19.52 0.83 -6.74
N PRO A 149 -18.48 0.34 -7.46
CA PRO A 149 -17.43 -0.49 -6.89
C PRO A 149 -16.50 0.31 -5.94
N ARG A 150 -15.64 -0.38 -5.18
CA ARG A 150 -14.68 0.27 -4.27
C ARG A 150 -13.61 1.10 -4.99
N TYR A 151 -13.27 0.75 -6.22
CA TYR A 151 -12.32 1.47 -7.06
C TYR A 151 -12.94 2.65 -7.82
N ALA A 152 -14.14 3.11 -7.47
CA ALA A 152 -14.82 4.20 -8.17
C ALA A 152 -14.28 5.60 -7.84
N PHE A 153 -13.39 5.73 -6.85
CA PHE A 153 -12.90 7.02 -6.38
C PHE A 153 -11.37 7.01 -6.31
N TRP A 154 -10.78 8.16 -6.63
CA TRP A 154 -9.43 8.48 -6.21
C TRP A 154 -9.37 8.52 -4.69
N LEU A 155 -8.42 7.80 -4.13
CA LEU A 155 -8.05 7.84 -2.73
C LEU A 155 -6.81 8.70 -2.57
N GLU A 156 -6.82 9.57 -1.58
CA GLU A 156 -5.66 10.36 -1.19
C GLU A 156 -5.24 9.99 0.23
N LEU A 157 -3.95 9.73 0.42
CA LEU A 157 -3.34 9.46 1.71
C LEU A 157 -2.28 10.52 1.99
N VAL A 158 -2.61 11.40 2.94
CA VAL A 158 -1.78 12.52 3.35
C VAL A 158 -1.27 12.33 4.78
N PRO A 159 -0.07 12.84 5.11
CA PRO A 159 0.41 12.85 6.48
C PRO A 159 -0.37 13.90 7.26
N GLN A 160 -0.91 13.52 8.42
CA GLN A 160 -1.61 14.43 9.29
C GLN A 160 -0.64 15.39 9.96
N ARG A 161 -1.07 16.65 10.06
CA ARG A 161 -0.33 17.71 10.71
C ARG A 161 -1.22 18.38 11.75
N THR A 162 -0.61 18.88 12.83
CA THR A 162 -1.28 19.75 13.79
C THR A 162 -1.64 21.09 13.11
N PRO A 163 -2.50 21.93 13.71
CA PRO A 163 -2.78 23.27 13.18
C PRO A 163 -1.54 24.16 13.00
N GLN A 164 -0.44 23.84 13.70
CA GLN A 164 0.85 24.52 13.58
C GLN A 164 1.76 23.89 12.50
N GLY A 165 1.24 22.97 11.68
CA GLY A 165 1.96 22.31 10.59
C GLY A 165 2.91 21.19 11.02
N LYS A 166 2.98 20.88 12.32
CA LYS A 166 3.86 19.81 12.84
C LYS A 166 3.27 18.43 12.54
N PRO A 167 4.09 17.42 12.26
CA PRO A 167 3.59 16.06 12.10
C PRO A 167 2.76 15.56 13.29
N LEU A 168 1.61 14.94 13.03
CA LEU A 168 0.81 14.30 14.07
C LEU A 168 1.28 12.85 14.26
N LEU A 169 1.61 12.48 15.49
CA LEU A 169 1.99 11.12 15.87
C LEU A 169 0.75 10.40 16.40
N THR A 170 0.54 9.16 15.96
CA THR A 170 -0.52 8.28 16.48
C THR A 170 0.10 7.12 17.24
N ASP A 171 -0.51 6.78 18.38
CA ASP A 171 -0.26 5.53 19.06
C ASP A 171 -0.92 4.39 18.27
N LEU A 172 -0.16 3.36 17.93
CA LEU A 172 -0.75 2.10 17.50
C LEU A 172 -1.25 1.36 18.75
N TYR A 173 -2.53 0.97 18.76
CA TYR A 173 -3.13 0.11 19.78
C TYR A 173 -2.51 -1.29 19.77
N GLN A 174 -1.27 -1.44 20.27
CA GLN A 174 -0.62 -2.72 20.57
C GLN A 174 0.74 -2.51 21.26
N GLY A 175 0.70 -2.03 22.52
CA GLY A 175 1.78 -2.23 23.53
C GLY A 175 3.15 -1.57 23.29
N ASN A 176 3.50 -1.20 22.06
CA ASN A 176 4.71 -0.47 21.72
C ASN A 176 4.32 0.97 21.37
N LYS A 177 4.73 1.91 22.23
CA LYS A 177 4.65 3.36 22.01
C LYS A 177 5.63 3.80 20.91
N ARG A 178 5.47 3.27 19.69
CA ARG A 178 6.14 3.83 18.54
C ARG A 178 5.23 4.91 17.98
N ASN A 179 5.64 6.15 18.19
CA ASN A 179 5.06 7.33 17.58
C ASN A 179 5.19 7.20 16.05
N LEU A 180 4.15 6.68 15.39
CA LEU A 180 4.13 6.65 13.93
C LEU A 180 3.35 7.86 13.43
N PHE A 181 3.74 8.40 12.28
CA PHE A 181 3.03 9.53 11.69
C PHE A 181 1.66 9.06 11.23
N ALA A 182 0.63 9.78 11.66
CA ALA A 182 -0.73 9.48 11.28
C ALA A 182 -0.90 9.84 9.79
N LEU A 183 -1.41 8.89 9.02
CA LEU A 183 -1.86 9.12 7.65
C LEU A 183 -3.38 9.20 7.67
N ALA A 184 -3.96 10.08 6.86
CA ALA A 184 -5.40 10.21 6.75
C ALA A 184 -5.82 10.40 5.31
N THR A 185 -7.10 10.10 5.08
CA THR A 185 -7.80 10.45 3.87
C THR A 185 -8.72 11.64 4.18
N PRO A 186 -8.67 12.72 3.37
CA PRO A 186 -9.56 13.86 3.53
C PRO A 186 -11.03 13.41 3.58
N SER A 187 -11.88 14.16 4.30
CA SER A 187 -13.34 13.93 4.29
C SER A 187 -14.01 14.89 3.31
N PRO A 188 -14.15 14.50 2.03
CA PRO A 188 -14.74 15.37 1.02
C PRO A 188 -16.23 15.61 1.28
N SER A 189 -16.67 16.81 0.95
CA SER A 189 -18.06 17.14 0.67
C SER A 189 -18.60 16.37 -0.55
N ILE A 190 -19.91 16.41 -0.77
CA ILE A 190 -20.55 15.75 -1.93
C ILE A 190 -20.03 16.31 -3.26
N GLU A 191 -19.71 17.60 -3.31
CA GLU A 191 -19.17 18.25 -4.52
C GLU A 191 -17.73 17.78 -4.78
N GLU A 192 -16.91 17.71 -3.74
CA GLU A 192 -15.55 17.16 -3.83
C GLU A 192 -15.55 15.67 -4.20
N LEU A 193 -16.53 14.89 -3.71
CA LEU A 193 -16.69 13.48 -4.10
C LEU A 193 -16.91 13.30 -5.61
N ARG A 194 -17.56 14.25 -6.28
CA ARG A 194 -17.71 14.21 -7.74
C ARG A 194 -16.37 14.42 -8.45
N ALA A 195 -15.52 15.31 -7.92
CA ALA A 195 -14.17 15.53 -8.44
C ALA A 195 -13.25 14.32 -8.20
N MET A 196 -13.50 13.55 -7.13
CA MET A 196 -12.78 12.31 -6.84
C MET A 196 -13.28 11.12 -7.66
N TYR A 197 -14.43 11.20 -8.31
CA TYR A 197 -14.94 10.13 -9.15
C TYR A 197 -14.03 9.92 -10.37
N ILE A 198 -13.63 8.67 -10.61
CA ILE A 198 -12.64 8.34 -11.66
C ILE A 198 -13.23 8.38 -13.08
N GLY A 199 -14.55 8.50 -13.21
CA GLY A 199 -15.26 8.43 -14.48
C GLY A 199 -15.61 7.01 -14.92
N ASN A 200 -16.67 6.88 -15.72
CA ASN A 200 -17.18 5.58 -16.17
C ASN A 200 -16.17 4.80 -17.01
N ALA A 201 -15.45 5.47 -17.91
CA ALA A 201 -14.52 4.82 -18.84
C ALA A 201 -13.37 4.12 -18.10
N LEU A 202 -12.73 4.81 -17.16
CA LEU A 202 -11.67 4.23 -16.35
C LEU A 202 -12.20 3.14 -15.42
N MET A 203 -13.37 3.35 -14.80
CA MET A 203 -14.00 2.33 -13.96
C MET A 203 -14.31 1.04 -14.74
N GLN A 204 -14.79 1.15 -15.98
CA GLN A 204 -15.05 0.00 -16.84
C GLN A 204 -13.75 -0.71 -17.21
N SER A 205 -12.71 0.04 -17.62
CA SER A 205 -11.40 -0.52 -17.93
C SER A 205 -10.79 -1.28 -16.75
N ILE A 206 -10.90 -0.76 -15.51
CA ILE A 206 -10.49 -1.48 -14.30
C ILE A 206 -11.31 -2.75 -14.12
N GLY A 207 -12.61 -2.71 -14.36
CA GLY A 207 -13.49 -3.88 -14.28
C GLY A 207 -13.09 -4.99 -15.26
N GLU A 208 -12.76 -4.62 -16.49
CA GLU A 208 -12.31 -5.55 -17.55
C GLU A 208 -10.94 -6.17 -17.22
N SER A 209 -10.01 -5.40 -16.66
CA SER A 209 -8.68 -5.86 -16.26
C SER A 209 -8.60 -6.35 -14.81
N TYR A 210 -9.72 -6.50 -14.10
CA TYR A 210 -9.70 -6.79 -12.66
C TYR A 210 -8.96 -8.09 -12.33
N ALA A 211 -9.09 -9.11 -13.18
CA ALA A 211 -8.37 -10.36 -13.05
C ALA A 211 -6.84 -10.17 -13.16
N ASP A 212 -6.39 -9.28 -14.04
CA ASP A 212 -4.97 -8.94 -14.19
C ASP A 212 -4.44 -8.27 -12.92
N TYR A 213 -5.16 -7.27 -12.39
CA TYR A 213 -4.81 -6.63 -11.11
C TYR A 213 -4.74 -7.64 -9.96
N LYS A 214 -5.68 -8.60 -9.93
CA LYS A 214 -5.68 -9.66 -8.92
C LYS A 214 -4.45 -10.55 -9.07
N ALA A 215 -4.08 -10.92 -10.31
CA ALA A 215 -2.88 -11.70 -10.59
C ALA A 215 -1.59 -10.98 -10.15
N LEU A 216 -1.55 -9.63 -10.17
CA LEU A 216 -0.38 -8.86 -9.71
C LEU A 216 -0.05 -9.07 -8.22
N ILE A 217 -1.08 -9.32 -7.41
CA ILE A 217 -0.97 -9.45 -5.96
C ILE A 217 -1.32 -10.87 -5.48
N GLU A 218 -1.61 -11.79 -6.39
CA GLU A 218 -1.69 -13.20 -6.05
C GLU A 218 -0.28 -13.76 -5.85
N PRO A 219 -0.09 -14.65 -4.88
CA PRO A 219 1.19 -15.32 -4.76
C PRO A 219 1.35 -16.16 -6.02
N SER A 220 2.41 -15.94 -6.80
CA SER A 220 2.94 -17.01 -7.63
C SER A 220 3.44 -18.09 -6.66
N VAL A 221 2.55 -19.00 -6.27
CA VAL A 221 2.88 -20.19 -5.46
C VAL A 221 4.03 -20.97 -6.12
N ALA A 222 4.24 -20.78 -7.43
CA ALA A 222 5.32 -21.34 -8.21
C ALA A 222 6.66 -20.54 -8.19
N ALA A 223 6.67 -19.20 -8.14
CA ALA A 223 7.94 -18.46 -8.20
C ALA A 223 8.66 -18.46 -6.84
N ALA A 224 7.89 -18.42 -5.75
CA ALA A 224 8.37 -18.40 -4.37
C ALA A 224 9.25 -19.62 -3.97
N ALA A 225 9.21 -20.71 -4.74
CA ALA A 225 9.95 -21.94 -4.46
C ALA A 225 11.41 -21.94 -4.98
N ALA A 226 11.83 -20.95 -5.79
CA ALA A 226 13.02 -21.12 -6.62
C ALA A 226 14.25 -20.25 -6.28
N ALA A 227 14.16 -19.25 -5.41
CA ALA A 227 15.12 -18.15 -5.49
C ALA A 227 15.64 -17.69 -4.11
N GLY A 228 16.77 -18.28 -3.69
CA GLY A 228 17.57 -17.91 -2.52
C GLY A 228 17.72 -16.40 -2.38
N GLY A 229 17.25 -15.81 -1.29
CA GLY A 229 17.14 -14.36 -1.17
C GLY A 229 18.42 -13.79 -0.65
N GLU A 230 19.16 -13.12 -1.52
CA GLU A 230 19.85 -11.90 -1.14
C GLU A 230 18.81 -10.95 -0.51
N GLU A 231 19.15 -10.30 0.60
CA GLU A 231 18.30 -9.28 1.18
C GLU A 231 18.03 -8.21 0.10
N ASP A 232 16.77 -7.95 -0.22
CA ASP A 232 16.39 -6.55 -0.46
C ASP A 232 16.69 -5.85 0.87
N GLY A 233 17.90 -5.30 1.01
CA GLY A 233 18.59 -4.82 2.23
C GLY A 233 17.81 -3.82 3.11
N TRP A 234 16.63 -4.22 3.58
CA TRP A 234 15.73 -3.42 4.38
C TRP A 234 15.61 -4.09 5.76
N PRO A 235 16.37 -3.63 6.76
CA PRO A 235 16.32 -4.19 8.09
C PRO A 235 14.90 -4.09 8.69
N PRO A 236 14.53 -5.03 9.57
CA PRO A 236 13.29 -4.95 10.34
C PRO A 236 13.38 -3.75 11.29
N PHE A 237 12.52 -2.75 11.09
CA PHE A 237 12.32 -1.68 12.06
C PHE A 237 11.44 -2.15 13.21
#